data_AF-A0AA39SH18-F1
#
_entry.id   AF-A0AA39SH18-F1
#
_cell.length_a   1.000
_cell.length_b   1.000
_cell.length_c   1.000
_cell.angle_alpha   90.00
_cell.angle_beta   90.00
_cell.angle_gamma   90.00
#
_symmetry.space_group_name_H-M   'P 1'
#
loop_
_entity.id
_entity.type
_entity.pdbx_description
1 polymer ?
#
loop_
_entity_poly.entity_id
_entity_poly.type
_entity_poly.pdbx_seq_one_letter_code
_entity_poly.pdbx_strand_id
1 'polypeptide(L)' 'MNMAITTDDQVVMNEGFRLPAVGYRFNPTDQELIVHFLYNKVHGNLLPSPNPVIECDVYGGNCPWK' A
#
# COMPACT_ATOMS: atom_id res chain seq x y z
N MET A 1 -24.50 -28.36 8.80
CA MET A 1 -25.59 -27.39 8.61
C MET A 1 -25.02 -25.99 8.79
N ASN A 2 -24.96 -25.22 7.68
CA ASN A 2 -24.98 -23.74 7.54
C ASN A 2 -23.81 -22.94 8.17
N MET A 3 -23.14 -21.97 7.53
CA MET A 3 -23.45 -21.11 6.38
C MET A 3 -22.12 -20.62 5.75
N ALA A 4 -22.08 -20.48 4.43
CA ALA A 4 -20.98 -19.83 3.72
C ALA A 4 -20.99 -18.31 4.00
N ILE A 5 -19.82 -17.74 4.30
CA ILE A 5 -19.55 -16.32 4.06
C ILE A 5 -18.26 -16.26 3.24
N THR A 6 -18.47 -16.10 1.93
CA THR A 6 -17.45 -15.64 0.99
C THR A 6 -17.02 -14.25 1.38
N THR A 7 -15.75 -14.07 1.71
CA THR A 7 -15.01 -12.86 1.35
C THR A 7 -13.55 -13.30 1.24
N ASP A 8 -13.07 -13.39 0.00
CA ASP A 8 -11.64 -13.25 -0.30
C ASP A 8 -11.12 -12.05 0.53
N ASP A 9 -9.97 -12.19 1.19
CA ASP A 9 -9.32 -11.15 2.02
C ASP A 9 -9.59 -11.12 3.55
N GLN A 10 -9.57 -12.27 4.22
CA GLN A 10 -9.32 -12.30 5.67
C GLN A 10 -7.97 -12.96 5.98
N VAL A 11 -6.92 -12.14 5.98
CA VAL A 11 -5.56 -12.51 6.39
C VAL A 11 -5.54 -12.74 7.91
N VAL A 12 -5.46 -14.00 8.33
CA VAL A 12 -5.17 -14.37 9.73
C VAL A 12 -3.76 -13.88 10.08
N MET A 13 -3.67 -12.84 10.91
CA MET A 13 -2.40 -12.34 11.45
C MET A 13 -1.89 -13.32 12.52
N ASN A 14 -0.74 -13.93 12.27
CA ASN A 14 -0.03 -14.71 13.27
C ASN A 14 1.48 -14.49 13.10
N GLU A 15 2.19 -14.38 14.23
CA GLU A 15 3.54 -13.81 14.35
C GLU A 15 4.63 -14.61 13.62
N GLY A 16 4.87 -14.23 12.37
CA GLY A 16 5.98 -14.67 11.54
C GLY A 16 5.83 -13.99 10.20
N PHE A 17 6.84 -13.22 9.75
CA PHE A 17 6.79 -12.45 8.51
C PHE A 17 6.54 -13.38 7.31
N ARG A 18 5.26 -13.60 6.97
CA ARG A 18 4.86 -14.24 5.72
C ARG A 18 5.15 -13.24 4.62
N LEU A 19 6.14 -13.58 3.80
CA LEU A 19 6.41 -12.83 2.59
C LEU A 19 5.16 -12.89 1.69
N PRO A 20 4.84 -11.80 0.97
CA PRO A 20 3.78 -11.83 -0.01
C PRO A 20 3.99 -12.97 -1.00
N ALA A 21 2.88 -13.50 -1.56
CA ALA A 21 2.97 -14.46 -2.64
C ALA A 21 3.81 -13.89 -3.80
N VAL A 22 4.50 -14.76 -4.52
CA VAL A 22 5.27 -14.38 -5.71
C VAL A 22 4.34 -13.64 -6.68
N GLY A 23 4.77 -12.45 -7.12
CA GLY A 23 4.00 -11.59 -8.02
C GLY A 23 3.13 -10.54 -7.34
N TYR A 24 2.97 -10.58 -6.01
CA TYR A 24 2.35 -9.47 -5.29
C TYR A 24 3.24 -8.22 -5.40
N ARG A 25 2.65 -7.13 -5.86
CA ARG A 25 3.34 -5.86 -6.14
C ARG A 25 2.44 -4.68 -5.83
N PHE A 26 3.07 -3.53 -5.64
CA PHE A 26 2.35 -2.27 -5.55
C PHE A 26 1.77 -1.91 -6.93
N ASN A 27 0.44 -2.05 -7.08
CA ASN A 27 -0.29 -1.75 -8.31
C ASN A 27 -1.64 -1.06 -7.98
N PRO A 28 -1.61 0.14 -7.37
CA PRO A 28 -2.82 0.86 -7.00
C PRO A 28 -3.52 1.46 -8.23
N THR A 29 -4.81 1.69 -8.10
CA THR A 29 -5.60 2.55 -8.98
C THR A 29 -5.37 4.04 -8.67
N ASP A 30 -5.72 4.92 -9.60
CA ASP A 30 -5.64 6.37 -9.40
C ASP A 30 -6.44 6.83 -8.17
N GLN A 31 -7.62 6.24 -7.96
CA GLN A 31 -8.45 6.54 -6.80
C GLN A 31 -7.76 6.15 -5.49
N GLU A 32 -7.14 4.97 -5.45
CA GLU A 32 -6.41 4.52 -4.25
C GLU A 32 -5.21 5.41 -3.97
N LEU A 33 -4.45 5.80 -5.01
CA LEU A 33 -3.33 6.75 -4.89
C LEU A 33 -3.78 8.07 -4.25
N ILE A 34 -4.90 8.62 -4.70
CA ILE A 34 -5.42 9.90 -4.21
C ILE A 34 -5.96 9.75 -2.78
N VAL A 35 -6.91 8.83 -2.56
CA VAL A 35 -7.68 8.74 -1.32
C VAL A 35 -6.85 8.17 -0.17
N HIS A 36 -6.05 7.14 -0.43
CA HIS A 36 -5.36 6.41 0.64
C HIS A 36 -3.91 6.85 0.87
N PHE A 37 -3.25 7.40 -0.15
CA PHE A 37 -1.85 7.85 -0.02
C PHE A 37 -1.74 9.37 0.04
N LEU A 38 -2.13 10.08 -1.03
CA LEU A 38 -1.92 11.53 -1.10
C LEU A 38 -2.76 12.30 -0.07
N TYR A 39 -4.07 12.05 -0.02
CA TYR A 39 -4.98 12.73 0.90
C TYR A 39 -4.55 12.51 2.36
N ASN A 40 -4.31 11.26 2.74
CA ASN A 40 -3.91 10.91 4.09
C ASN A 40 -2.58 11.57 4.49
N LYS A 41 -1.59 11.57 3.59
CA LYS A 41 -0.30 12.22 3.82
C LYS A 41 -0.45 13.73 4.07
N VAL A 42 -1.23 14.42 3.24
CA VAL A 42 -1.47 15.87 3.36
C VAL A 42 -2.18 16.23 4.67
N HIS A 43 -3.05 15.35 5.18
CA HIS A 43 -3.82 15.59 6.39
C HIS A 43 -3.19 14.99 7.67
N GLY A 44 -2.03 14.35 7.57
CA GLY A 44 -1.36 13.69 8.70
C GLY A 44 -2.05 12.42 9.19
N ASN A 45 -2.88 11.79 8.37
CA ASN A 45 -3.53 10.52 8.68
C ASN A 45 -2.54 9.35 8.49
N LEU A 46 -2.88 8.20 9.09
CA LEU A 46 -2.13 6.96 8.91
C LEU A 46 -2.17 6.49 7.45
N LEU A 47 -1.01 6.09 6.92
CA LEU A 47 -0.90 5.48 5.60
C LEU A 47 -1.20 3.97 5.67
N PRO A 48 -1.68 3.35 4.57
CA PRO A 48 -1.95 1.91 4.52
C PRO A 48 -0.73 1.03 4.81
N SER A 49 0.46 1.56 4.57
CA SER A 49 1.73 0.90 4.90
C SER A 49 2.77 1.95 5.29
N PRO A 50 3.80 1.57 6.07
CA PRO A 50 4.73 2.54 6.64
C PRO A 50 5.62 3.23 5.59
N ASN A 51 5.96 2.60 4.46
CA ASN A 51 6.90 3.18 3.46
C ASN A 51 6.59 2.84 1.99
N PRO A 52 5.38 3.06 1.46
CA PRO A 52 5.05 2.79 0.05
C PRO A 52 5.59 3.88 -0.90
N VAL A 53 5.70 5.12 -0.42
CA VAL A 53 6.09 6.30 -1.21
C VAL A 53 7.12 7.09 -0.41
N ILE A 54 8.32 7.25 -0.97
CA ILE A 54 9.43 7.97 -0.34
C ILE A 54 9.27 9.49 -0.50
N GLU A 55 9.80 10.25 0.45
CA GLU A 55 9.97 11.70 0.29
C GLU A 55 11.25 11.97 -0.50
N CYS A 56 11.12 12.64 -1.64
CA CYS A 56 12.27 13.12 -2.40
C CYS A 56 11.94 14.39 -3.19
N ASP A 57 12.95 15.21 -3.43
CA ASP A 57 12.84 16.33 -4.36
C ASP A 57 13.04 15.83 -5.80
N VAL A 58 11.91 15.62 -6.48
CA VAL A 58 11.86 15.15 -7.87
C VAL A 58 12.47 16.18 -8.84
N TYR A 59 12.47 17.47 -8.49
CA TYR A 59 12.92 18.55 -9.37
C TYR A 59 14.30 19.11 -9.02
N GLY A 60 14.92 18.63 -7.92
CA GLY A 60 16.19 19.10 -7.37
C GLY A 60 17.45 18.79 -8.20
N GLY A 61 17.32 18.59 -9.50
CA GLY A 61 18.46 18.39 -10.42
C GLY A 61 19.03 16.98 -10.45
N ASN A 62 18.35 16.00 -9.85
CA ASN A 62 18.70 14.59 -10.04
C ASN A 62 18.22 14.11 -11.41
N CYS A 63 19.06 13.33 -12.11
CA CYS A 63 18.63 12.69 -13.34
C CYS A 63 17.53 11.67 -13.00
N PRO A 64 16.42 11.60 -13.75
CA PRO A 64 15.30 10.70 -13.46
C PRO A 64 15.64 9.20 -13.37
N TRP A 65 16.81 8.80 -13.87
CA TRP A 65 17.30 7.43 -13.92
C TRP A 65 18.42 7.13 -12.90
N LYS A 66 18.70 8.06 -11.98
CA LYS A 66 19.55 7.78 -10.82
C LYS A 66 18.84 6.86 -9.84
#